data_AF-A0A423UE14-F1
#
_entry.id   AF-A0A423UE14-F1
#
_cell.length_a   1.000
_cell.length_b   1.000
_cell.length_c   1.000
_cell.angle_alpha   90.00
_cell.angle_beta   90.00
_cell.angle_gamma   90.00
#
_symmetry.space_group_name_H-M   'P 1'
#
loop_
_entity.id
_entity.type
_entity.pdbx_description
1 polymer ?
#
loop_
_entity_poly.entity_id
_entity_poly.type
_entity_poly.pdbx_seq_one_letter_code
_entity_poly.pdbx_strand_id
1 'polypeptide(L)'
;MSSDIEKEPVRDHGSTGVGAKSTSRGNCIVLKVTVSRPTGPVAVETRAYRLTISEAEHAASQLAAALHAAAEHREQNKEVTE
;
A
#
# COMPACT_ATOMS: atom_id res chain seq x y z
N MET A 1 3.48 -31.19 28.49
CA MET A 1 4.08 -30.49 27.33
C MET A 1 2.98 -30.27 26.31
N SER A 2 2.33 -29.11 26.34
CA SER A 2 1.51 -28.61 25.22
C SER A 2 1.60 -27.10 25.32
N SER A 3 2.46 -26.50 24.50
CA SER A 3 2.51 -25.05 24.36
C SER A 3 1.35 -24.67 23.45
N ASP A 4 0.34 -24.02 24.02
CA ASP A 4 -0.67 -23.28 23.28
C ASP A 4 0.05 -22.25 22.41
N ILE A 5 0.07 -22.49 21.10
CA ILE A 5 0.53 -21.50 20.13
C ILE A 5 -0.58 -20.46 20.07
N GLU A 6 -0.38 -19.36 20.78
CA GLU A 6 -1.18 -18.14 20.63
C GLU A 6 -1.14 -17.77 19.14
N LYS A 7 -2.25 -18.01 18.45
CA LYS A 7 -2.44 -17.61 17.07
C LYS A 7 -2.56 -16.09 17.10
N GLU A 8 -1.43 -15.41 16.92
CA GLU A 8 -1.40 -13.95 16.78
C GLU A 8 -2.48 -13.53 15.78
N PRO A 9 -3.24 -12.46 16.07
CA PRO A 9 -4.26 -11.99 15.15
C PRO A 9 -3.58 -11.67 13.81
N VAL A 10 -4.02 -12.32 12.74
CA VAL A 10 -3.57 -12.04 11.37
C VAL A 10 -3.88 -10.56 11.12
N ARG A 11 -2.86 -9.72 11.29
CA ARG A 11 -2.94 -8.31 10.95
C ARG A 11 -3.14 -8.28 9.45
N ASP A 12 -4.28 -7.75 9.06
CA ASP A 12 -4.71 -7.70 7.67
C ASP A 12 -3.80 -6.71 6.92
N HIS A 13 -2.66 -7.21 6.46
CA HIS A 13 -1.66 -6.40 5.78
C HIS A 13 -2.08 -6.26 4.32
N GLY A 14 -2.66 -5.11 3.99
CA GLY A 14 -2.73 -4.66 2.60
C GLY A 14 -1.34 -4.77 1.97
N SER A 15 -1.26 -5.41 0.81
CA SER A 15 -0.01 -5.64 0.09
C SER A 15 0.04 -4.78 -1.16
N THR A 16 1.14 -4.08 -1.37
CA THR A 16 1.36 -3.28 -2.58
C THR A 16 2.58 -3.83 -3.32
N GLY A 17 2.45 -4.08 -4.63
CA GLY A 17 3.53 -4.58 -5.47
C GLY A 17 3.71 -3.73 -6.73
N VAL A 18 4.96 -3.49 -7.13
CA VAL A 18 5.30 -2.73 -8.34
C VAL A 18 6.22 -3.57 -9.23
N GLY A 19 5.95 -3.59 -10.53
CA GLY A 19 6.81 -4.29 -11.50
C GLY A 19 6.84 -3.63 -12.87
N ALA A 20 8.02 -3.59 -13.49
CA ALA A 20 8.18 -3.15 -14.87
C ALA A 20 7.72 -4.25 -15.83
N LYS A 21 7.03 -3.87 -16.90
CA LYS A 21 6.63 -4.74 -18.00
C LYS A 21 6.92 -4.09 -19.35
N SER A 22 7.59 -4.81 -20.23
CA SER A 22 7.67 -4.43 -21.64
C SER A 22 6.50 -5.04 -22.40
N THR A 23 5.86 -4.26 -23.26
CA THR A 23 4.73 -4.73 -24.08
C THR A 23 4.92 -4.30 -25.53
N SER A 24 4.19 -4.91 -26.47
CA SER A 24 4.18 -4.50 -27.89
C SER A 24 3.71 -3.05 -28.12
N ARG A 25 3.13 -2.40 -27.10
CA ARG A 25 2.70 -1.00 -27.11
C ARG A 25 3.63 -0.08 -26.30
N GLY A 26 4.84 -0.54 -25.97
CA GLY A 26 5.82 0.19 -25.17
C GLY A 26 6.00 -0.33 -23.75
N ASN A 27 7.00 0.22 -23.06
CA ASN A 27 7.32 -0.10 -21.67
C ASN A 27 6.30 0.55 -20.72
N CYS A 28 5.80 -0.21 -19.74
CA CYS A 28 4.85 0.24 -18.74
C CYS A 28 5.22 -0.31 -17.36
N ILE A 29 4.75 0.37 -16.32
CA ILE A 29 4.83 -0.09 -14.93
C ILE A 29 3.46 -0.60 -14.51
N VAL A 30 3.42 -1.73 -13.82
CA VAL A 30 2.20 -2.25 -13.22
C VAL A 30 2.27 -2.07 -11.72
N LEU A 31 1.35 -1.29 -11.19
CA LEU A 31 1.13 -1.09 -9.75
C LEU A 31 -0.05 -1.98 -9.32
N LYS A 32 0.18 -2.91 -8.40
CA LYS A 32 -0.86 -3.73 -7.78
C LYS A 32 -1.07 -3.25 -6.35
N VAL A 33 -2.32 -2.95 -6.01
CA VAL A 33 -2.75 -2.56 -4.67
C VAL A 33 -3.76 -3.61 -4.20
N THR A 34 -3.40 -4.34 -3.15
CA THR A 34 -4.26 -5.30 -2.48
C THR A 34 -4.68 -4.70 -1.15
N VAL A 35 -5.97 -4.44 -1.01
CA VAL A 35 -6.59 -3.96 0.23
C VAL A 35 -7.44 -5.08 0.79
N SER A 36 -7.08 -5.54 1.97
CA SER A 36 -7.98 -6.41 2.71
C SER A 36 -9.05 -5.58 3.41
N ARG A 37 -10.30 -6.02 3.32
CA ARG A 37 -11.43 -5.37 3.99
C ARG A 37 -12.00 -6.33 5.04
N PRO A 38 -12.26 -5.86 6.27
CA PRO A 38 -12.77 -6.71 7.35
C PRO A 38 -14.24 -7.14 7.19
N THR A 39 -14.90 -6.86 6.07
CA THR A 39 -16.34 -7.08 5.88
C THR A 39 -16.66 -8.16 4.83
N GLY A 40 -16.83 -9.41 5.28
CA GLY A 40 -17.50 -10.49 4.54
C GLY A 40 -16.59 -11.49 3.80
N PRO A 41 -17.18 -12.54 3.17
CA PRO A 41 -16.45 -13.70 2.61
C PRO A 41 -15.53 -13.40 1.42
N VAL A 42 -15.50 -12.15 0.93
CA VAL A 42 -14.54 -11.67 -0.06
C VAL A 42 -13.67 -10.61 0.62
N ALA A 43 -12.82 -11.08 1.53
CA ALA A 43 -12.03 -10.23 2.44
C ALA A 43 -10.83 -9.52 1.79
N VAL A 44 -10.64 -9.65 0.47
CA VAL A 44 -9.47 -9.09 -0.23
C VAL A 44 -9.89 -8.48 -1.57
N GLU A 45 -9.68 -7.18 -1.72
CA GLU A 45 -9.86 -6.47 -2.99
C GLU A 45 -8.47 -6.17 -3.59
N THR A 46 -8.20 -6.69 -4.79
CA THR A 46 -6.97 -6.37 -5.52
C THR A 46 -7.28 -5.52 -6.74
N ARG A 47 -6.63 -4.37 -6.85
CA ARG A 47 -6.68 -3.48 -8.01
C ARG A 47 -5.31 -3.42 -8.67
N ALA A 48 -5.28 -3.51 -10.00
CA ALA A 48 -4.07 -3.39 -10.79
C ALA A 48 -4.17 -2.21 -11.74
N TYR A 49 -3.16 -1.35 -11.71
CA TYR A 49 -3.06 -0.15 -12.52
C TYR A 49 -1.88 -0.29 -13.46
N ARG A 50 -2.11 0.03 -14.74
CA ARG A 50 -1.06 0.09 -15.75
C ARG A 50 -0.71 1.55 -15.96
N LEU A 51 0.55 1.89 -15.72
CA LEU A 51 1.08 3.24 -15.79
C LEU A 51 2.14 3.31 -16.89
N THR A 52 2.14 4.40 -17.64
CA THR A 52 3.33 4.86 -18.37
C THR A 52 4.43 5.26 -17.38
N ILE A 53 5.65 5.46 -17.88
CA ILE A 53 6.78 5.86 -17.02
C ILE A 53 6.50 7.21 -16.35
N SER A 54 6.03 8.20 -17.11
CA SER A 54 5.71 9.53 -16.58
C SER A 54 4.59 9.51 -15.54
N GLU A 55 3.57 8.67 -15.73
CA GLU A 55 2.50 8.51 -14.73
C GLU A 55 3.01 7.86 -13.43
N ALA A 56 3.93 6.90 -13.54
CA ALA A 56 4.53 6.27 -12.37
C ALA A 56 5.44 7.24 -11.59
N GLU A 57 6.24 8.05 -12.28
CA GLU A 57 7.06 9.10 -11.66
C GLU A 57 6.19 10.14 -10.95
N HIS A 58 5.11 10.58 -11.60
CA HIS A 58 4.17 11.53 -11.00
C HIS A 58 3.48 10.94 -9.76
N ALA A 59 3.01 9.70 -9.84
CA ALA A 59 2.39 9.00 -8.72
C ALA A 59 3.37 8.84 -7.54
N ALA A 60 4.64 8.53 -7.81
CA ALA A 60 5.67 8.43 -6.77
C ALA A 60 5.90 9.77 -6.06
N SER A 61 5.96 10.87 -6.82
CA SER A 61 6.12 12.21 -6.26
C SER A 61 4.92 12.60 -5.37
N GLN A 62 3.69 12.33 -5.82
CA GLN A 62 2.49 12.63 -5.04
C GLN A 62 2.43 11.80 -3.75
N LEU A 63 2.79 10.51 -3.82
CA LEU A 63 2.84 9.64 -2.65
C LEU A 63 3.89 10.11 -1.64
N ALA A 64 5.07 10.53 -2.09
CA ALA A 64 6.11 11.08 -1.22
C ALA A 64 5.63 12.35 -0.49
N ALA A 65 4.98 13.27 -1.20
CA ALA A 65 4.42 14.48 -0.60
C ALA A 65 3.31 14.17 0.43
N ALA A 66 2.41 13.24 0.11
CA ALA A 66 1.35 12.82 1.02
C ALA A 66 1.89 12.16 2.30
N LEU A 67 2.93 11.33 2.16
CA LEU A 67 3.61 10.70 3.31
C LEU A 67 4.32 11.73 4.18
N HIS A 68 4.96 12.73 3.58
CA HIS A 68 5.60 13.81 4.32
C HIS A 68 4.57 14.61 5.14
N ALA A 69 3.47 15.04 4.52
CA ALA A 69 2.39 15.74 5.23
C ALA A 69 1.79 14.89 6.36
N ALA A 70 1.59 13.59 6.13
CA ALA A 70 1.10 12.68 7.17
C ALA A 70 2.08 12.53 8.35
N ALA A 71 3.40 12.56 8.08
CA ALA A 71 4.42 12.54 9.13
C ALA A 71 4.44 13.83 9.94
N GLU A 72 4.36 15.00 9.29
CA GLU A 72 4.28 16.30 9.95
C GLU A 72 3.06 16.37 10.89
N HIS A 73 1.88 15.93 10.42
CA HIS A 73 0.68 15.87 11.26
C HIS A 73 0.82 14.91 12.44
N ARG A 74 1.60 13.83 12.31
CA ARG A 74 1.86 12.91 13.41
C ARG A 74 2.78 13.52 14.47
N GLU A 75 3.75 14.33 14.07
CA GLU A 75 4.65 15.04 14.98
C GLU A 75 3.91 16.15 15.72
N GLN A 76 3.10 16.94 15.02
CA GLN A 76 2.26 17.98 15.63
C GLN A 76 1.25 17.40 16.65
N ASN A 77 0.65 16.24 16.36
CA ASN A 77 -0.27 15.60 17.31
C ASN A 77 0.42 15.00 18.54
N LYS A 78 1.75 14.79 18.52
CA LYS A 78 2.49 14.37 19.72
C LYS A 78 2.74 15.53 20.67
N GLU A 79 3.04 16.73 20.15
CA GLU A 79 3.36 17.92 20.95
C GLU A 79 2.14 18.53 21.66
N VAL A 80 0.91 18.24 21.23
CA VAL A 80 -0.32 18.73 21.86
C VAL A 80 -0.78 17.89 23.06
N THR A 81 -0.15 16.72 23.29
CA THR A 81 -0.57 15.78 24.35
C THR A 81 0.37 15.76 25.56
N GLU A 82 1.37 16.64 25.62
CA GLU A 82 2.27 16.83 26.78
C GLU A 82 1.92 18.08 27.58
#